data_AF-A0A8J5HYA3-F1
#
_entry.id   AF-A0A8J5HYA3-F1
#
_cell.length_a   1.000
_cell.length_b   1.000
_cell.length_c   1.000
_cell.angle_alpha   90.00
_cell.angle_beta   90.00
_cell.angle_gamma   90.00
#
_symmetry.space_group_name_H-M   'P 1'
#
loop_
_entity.id
_entity.type
_entity.pdbx_description
1 polymer ?
#
loop_
_entity_poly.entity_id
_entity_poly.type
_entity_poly.pdbx_seq_one_letter_code
_entity_poly.pdbx_strand_id
1 'polypeptide(L)'
;MRVMGDEICYPAKEYLSIHKLFSARADLHRTVYTHSKVKSIELMAVDALVKANGYLKISSYPFDPAEYWKFCNEYAVPKEKLEHFKNITPQDIICSQKANGINLKAEDIVVSNVKIDLTRGKHNPLERYQNNALVFGDFLKTLVHWLDTEVAVTFLHGYVTSISFFKDYYSEEKFNITDDRISHLLPACCQDRIVRVYAKKPELVEAVSEAFENLQLKMYGVKTQVHETPEKKRRRA
;
A
#
# COMPACT_ATOMS: atom_id res chain seq x y z
N MET A 1 -11.58 -24.39 6.77
CA MET A 1 -11.22 -23.59 7.96
C MET A 1 -12.10 -24.05 9.11
N ARG A 2 -11.54 -24.18 10.32
CA ARG A 2 -12.27 -24.57 11.55
C ARG A 2 -11.66 -23.83 12.73
N VAL A 3 -12.45 -23.52 13.75
CA VAL A 3 -11.93 -23.02 15.04
C VAL A 3 -11.64 -24.22 15.94
N MET A 4 -10.41 -24.30 16.46
CA MET A 4 -9.98 -25.37 17.38
C MET A 4 -9.31 -24.73 18.60
N GLY A 5 -9.98 -24.81 19.75
CA GLY A 5 -9.64 -23.96 20.90
C GLY A 5 -9.96 -22.49 20.58
N ASP A 6 -8.97 -21.62 20.72
CA ASP A 6 -9.07 -20.18 20.45
C ASP A 6 -8.31 -19.76 19.16
N GLU A 7 -8.07 -20.72 18.25
CA GLU A 7 -7.33 -20.46 17.01
C GLU A 7 -8.09 -20.93 15.76
N ILE A 8 -7.93 -20.15 14.69
CA ILE A 8 -8.38 -20.51 13.35
C ILE A 8 -7.37 -21.48 12.75
N CYS A 9 -7.85 -22.67 12.40
CA CYS A 9 -7.05 -23.74 11.80
C CYS A 9 -7.48 -24.04 10.35
N TYR A 10 -6.52 -24.43 9.52
CA TYR A 10 -6.75 -24.77 8.11
C TYR A 10 -6.52 -26.26 7.83
N PRO A 11 -7.23 -26.86 6.85
CA PRO A 11 -6.90 -28.21 6.40
C PRO A 11 -5.45 -28.27 5.91
N ALA A 12 -4.69 -29.31 6.28
CA ALA A 12 -3.29 -29.46 5.91
C ALA A 12 -3.05 -29.41 4.38
N LYS A 13 -4.01 -29.90 3.59
CA LYS A 13 -3.98 -29.83 2.11
C LYS A 13 -3.97 -28.41 1.53
N GLU A 14 -4.43 -27.41 2.29
CA GLU A 14 -4.46 -26.00 1.87
C GLU A 14 -3.13 -25.27 2.11
N TYR A 15 -2.13 -25.95 2.66
CA TYR A 15 -0.82 -25.37 2.94
C TYR A 15 -0.23 -24.59 1.74
N LEU A 16 -0.25 -25.19 0.53
CA LEU A 16 0.29 -24.54 -0.67
C LEU A 16 -0.51 -23.30 -1.07
N SER A 17 -1.83 -23.31 -0.85
CA SER A 17 -2.70 -22.16 -1.10
C SER A 17 -2.32 -20.99 -0.18
N ILE A 18 -2.08 -21.29 1.10
CA ILE A 18 -1.63 -20.31 2.10
C ILE A 18 -0.25 -19.76 1.74
N HIS A 19 0.69 -20.62 1.34
CA HIS A 19 2.00 -20.14 0.89
C HIS A 19 1.89 -19.19 -0.32
N LYS A 20 1.07 -19.56 -1.31
CA LYS A 20 0.81 -18.70 -2.49
C LYS A 20 0.23 -17.33 -2.12
N LEU A 21 -0.60 -17.24 -1.08
CA LEU A 21 -1.11 -15.97 -0.57
C LEU A 21 0.04 -15.04 -0.14
N PHE A 22 0.99 -15.56 0.63
CA PHE A 22 2.15 -14.79 1.07
C PHE A 22 3.10 -14.45 -0.08
N SER A 23 3.33 -15.38 -1.01
CA SER A 23 4.10 -15.09 -2.22
C SER A 23 3.46 -13.98 -3.05
N ALA A 24 2.15 -14.03 -3.28
CA ALA A 24 1.42 -12.99 -4.01
C ALA A 24 1.50 -11.63 -3.29
N ARG A 25 1.43 -11.61 -1.95
CA ARG A 25 1.65 -10.38 -1.17
C ARG A 25 3.06 -9.83 -1.40
N ALA A 26 4.09 -10.67 -1.31
CA ALA A 26 5.48 -10.25 -1.54
C ALA A 26 5.65 -9.68 -2.95
N ASP A 27 5.07 -10.32 -3.96
CA ASP A 27 5.09 -9.87 -5.35
C ASP A 27 4.41 -8.49 -5.51
N LEU A 28 3.22 -8.30 -4.94
CA LEU A 28 2.51 -7.02 -4.98
C LEU A 28 3.30 -5.91 -4.27
N HIS A 29 3.94 -6.21 -3.13
CA HIS A 29 4.79 -5.23 -2.45
C HIS A 29 6.01 -4.85 -3.29
N ARG A 30 6.65 -5.83 -3.94
CA ARG A 30 7.85 -5.59 -4.77
C ARG A 30 7.53 -4.81 -6.04
N THR A 31 6.40 -5.11 -6.67
CA THR A 31 6.06 -4.61 -8.01
C THR A 31 5.16 -3.38 -8.02
N VAL A 32 4.20 -3.29 -7.10
CA VAL A 32 3.16 -2.25 -7.10
C VAL A 32 3.35 -1.32 -5.89
N TYR A 33 3.18 -1.81 -4.67
CA TYR A 33 3.05 -0.95 -3.49
C TYR A 33 4.33 -0.18 -3.15
N THR A 34 5.49 -0.77 -3.39
CA THR A 34 6.78 -0.09 -3.16
C THR A 34 7.45 0.30 -4.47
N HIS A 35 6.71 0.44 -5.58
CA HIS A 35 7.32 0.81 -6.86
C HIS A 35 8.11 2.12 -6.74
N SER A 36 9.35 2.14 -7.24
CA SER A 36 10.33 3.20 -6.95
C SER A 36 9.83 4.61 -7.31
N LYS A 37 9.10 4.76 -8.43
CA LYS A 37 8.52 6.04 -8.84
C LYS A 37 7.30 6.44 -8.01
N VAL A 38 6.50 5.47 -7.56
CA VAL A 38 5.35 5.74 -6.70
C VAL A 38 5.86 6.25 -5.36
N LYS A 39 6.88 5.57 -4.81
CA LYS A 39 7.50 5.99 -3.55
C LYS A 39 8.16 7.37 -3.63
N SER A 40 8.77 7.75 -4.76
CA SER A 40 9.27 9.12 -4.91
C SER A 40 8.15 10.17 -4.90
N ILE A 41 7.01 9.89 -5.55
CA ILE A 41 5.85 10.80 -5.54
C ILE A 41 5.25 10.90 -4.13
N GLU A 42 5.15 9.76 -3.42
CA GLU A 42 4.70 9.72 -2.03
C GLU A 42 5.57 10.61 -1.14
N LEU A 43 6.90 10.51 -1.25
CA LEU A 43 7.83 11.38 -0.52
C LEU A 43 7.67 12.86 -0.87
N MET A 44 7.44 13.18 -2.15
CA MET A 44 7.16 14.57 -2.59
C MET A 44 5.86 15.10 -1.98
N ALA A 45 4.82 14.27 -1.91
CA ALA A 45 3.54 14.64 -1.30
C ALA A 45 3.71 14.88 0.21
N VAL A 46 4.47 14.03 0.91
CA VAL A 46 4.80 14.24 2.34
C VAL A 46 5.54 15.56 2.54
N ASP A 47 6.57 15.85 1.73
CA ASP A 47 7.30 17.12 1.79
C ASP A 47 6.36 18.33 1.61
N ALA A 48 5.36 18.24 0.72
CA ALA A 48 4.36 19.28 0.51
C ALA A 48 3.41 19.44 1.71
N LEU A 49 2.89 18.33 2.24
CA LEU A 49 2.00 18.32 3.41
C LEU A 49 2.69 18.88 4.66
N VAL A 50 3.96 18.53 4.89
CA VAL A 50 4.76 19.06 6.01
C VAL A 50 4.89 20.58 5.92
N LYS A 51 5.13 21.12 4.72
CA LYS A 51 5.18 22.59 4.50
C LYS A 51 3.82 23.26 4.70
N ALA A 52 2.73 22.61 4.24
CA ALA A 52 1.38 23.15 4.39
C ALA A 52 0.86 23.09 5.85
N ASN A 53 1.43 22.21 6.67
CA ASN A 53 0.99 21.98 8.04
C ASN A 53 1.03 23.25 8.93
N GLY A 54 1.91 24.22 8.65
CA GLY A 54 1.95 25.49 9.38
C GLY A 54 0.67 26.33 9.24
N TYR A 55 -0.04 26.17 8.12
CA TYR A 55 -1.28 26.89 7.82
C TYR A 55 -2.51 26.03 8.07
N LEU A 56 -2.47 24.78 7.59
CA LEU A 56 -3.62 23.87 7.60
C LEU A 56 -3.72 23.03 8.88
N LYS A 57 -2.69 23.02 9.72
CA LYS A 57 -2.64 22.26 10.99
C LYS A 57 -3.03 20.77 10.86
N ILE A 58 -2.76 20.18 9.69
CA ILE A 58 -3.17 18.81 9.31
C ILE A 58 -2.86 17.79 10.41
N SER A 59 -1.66 17.85 11.00
CA SER A 59 -1.24 16.89 12.03
C SER A 59 -1.97 16.98 13.37
N SER A 60 -2.88 17.95 13.55
CA SER A 60 -3.70 18.06 14.76
C SER A 60 -5.02 17.31 14.66
N TYR A 61 -5.49 17.04 13.44
CA TYR A 61 -6.80 16.44 13.18
C TYR A 61 -6.99 14.99 13.63
N PRO A 62 -6.00 14.08 13.67
CA PRO A 62 -6.28 12.69 14.07
C PRO A 62 -6.50 12.53 15.56
N PHE A 63 -6.09 13.52 16.36
CA PHE A 63 -6.31 13.51 17.80
C PHE A 63 -7.71 13.99 18.19
N ASP A 64 -8.45 14.54 17.23
CA ASP A 64 -9.84 14.93 17.40
C ASP A 64 -10.70 14.31 16.29
N PRO A 65 -11.38 13.19 16.56
CA PRO A 65 -12.29 12.56 15.59
C PRO A 65 -13.37 13.50 15.04
N ALA A 66 -13.71 14.58 15.75
CA ALA A 66 -14.66 15.56 15.27
C ALA A 66 -14.11 16.44 14.12
N GLU A 67 -12.78 16.59 14.04
CA GLU A 67 -12.07 17.45 13.08
C GLU A 67 -11.42 16.66 11.92
N TYR A 68 -11.28 15.34 12.03
CA TYR A 68 -10.58 14.52 11.04
C TYR A 68 -11.30 14.41 9.68
N TRP A 69 -12.57 14.01 9.69
CA TRP A 69 -13.57 14.16 8.62
C TRP A 69 -14.86 13.47 9.08
N LYS A 70 -16.03 14.08 8.91
CA LYS A 70 -17.31 13.42 9.22
C LYS A 70 -17.86 12.76 7.96
N PHE A 71 -17.80 11.43 7.93
CA PHE A 71 -18.50 10.66 6.91
C PHE A 71 -20.00 10.96 7.01
N CYS A 72 -20.60 11.40 5.90
CA CYS A 72 -22.02 11.69 5.84
C CYS A 72 -22.77 10.43 5.40
N ASN A 73 -22.80 10.14 4.10
CA ASN A 73 -23.55 9.03 3.52
C ASN A 73 -22.85 8.49 2.25
N GLU A 74 -23.19 7.26 1.86
CA GLU A 74 -22.86 6.65 0.57
C GLU A 74 -24.14 6.05 -0.04
N TYR A 75 -24.23 6.02 -1.38
CA TYR A 75 -25.26 5.25 -2.07
C TYR A 75 -24.68 4.53 -3.29
N ALA A 76 -25.16 3.31 -3.52
CA ALA A 76 -24.91 2.62 -4.77
C ALA A 76 -25.85 3.17 -5.85
N VAL A 77 -25.30 3.63 -6.96
CA VAL A 77 -26.11 4.07 -8.11
C VAL A 77 -26.91 2.86 -8.63
N PRO A 78 -28.25 2.95 -8.75
CA PRO A 78 -29.07 1.86 -9.28
C PRO A 78 -28.63 1.42 -10.67
N LYS A 79 -28.71 0.11 -10.95
CA LYS A 79 -28.17 -0.50 -12.17
C LYS A 79 -28.73 0.14 -13.45
N GLU A 80 -30.03 0.42 -13.44
CA GLU A 80 -30.79 0.98 -14.57
C GLU A 80 -30.36 2.42 -14.89
N LYS A 81 -29.69 3.09 -13.95
CA LYS A 81 -29.24 4.48 -14.08
C LYS A 81 -27.74 4.60 -14.34
N LEU A 82 -27.00 3.50 -14.39
CA LEU A 82 -25.54 3.52 -14.57
C LEU A 82 -25.12 4.12 -15.91
N GLU A 83 -25.85 3.83 -17.00
CA GLU A 83 -25.51 4.32 -18.35
C GLU A 83 -25.64 5.84 -18.48
N HIS A 84 -26.54 6.45 -17.71
CA HIS A 84 -26.79 7.89 -17.71
C HIS A 84 -26.29 8.58 -16.44
N PHE A 85 -25.46 7.90 -15.66
CA PHE A 85 -24.94 8.47 -14.42
C PHE A 85 -23.94 9.58 -14.73
N LYS A 86 -24.24 10.78 -14.21
CA LYS A 86 -23.32 11.91 -14.21
C LYS A 86 -22.63 11.98 -12.85
N ASN A 87 -21.32 12.19 -12.85
CA ASN A 87 -20.56 12.41 -11.61
C ASN A 87 -21.18 13.55 -10.80
N ILE A 88 -21.32 13.32 -9.50
CA ILE A 88 -21.86 14.29 -8.56
C ILE A 88 -20.78 15.29 -8.17
N THR A 89 -21.14 16.56 -8.13
CA THR A 89 -20.29 17.68 -7.70
C THR A 89 -20.77 18.26 -6.37
N PRO A 90 -19.93 18.99 -5.62
CA PRO A 90 -20.37 19.76 -4.46
C PRO A 90 -21.59 20.66 -4.74
N GLN A 91 -21.62 21.28 -5.91
CA GLN A 91 -22.71 22.17 -6.33
C GLN A 91 -24.03 21.41 -6.48
N ASP A 92 -24.02 20.18 -7.00
CA ASP A 92 -25.25 19.36 -7.11
C ASP A 92 -25.87 19.10 -5.72
N ILE A 93 -25.03 18.92 -4.70
CA ILE A 93 -25.46 18.73 -3.30
C ILE A 93 -26.02 20.03 -2.73
N ILE A 94 -25.32 21.16 -2.92
CA ILE A 94 -25.76 22.50 -2.47
C ILE A 94 -27.11 22.86 -3.10
N CYS A 95 -27.26 22.65 -4.40
CA CYS A 95 -28.51 22.89 -5.13
C CYS A 95 -29.68 22.01 -4.64
N SER A 96 -29.39 20.90 -3.96
CA SER A 96 -30.40 20.01 -3.37
C SER A 96 -30.70 20.33 -1.90
N GLN A 97 -30.05 21.35 -1.32
CA GLN A 97 -30.24 21.73 0.07
C GLN A 97 -31.62 22.35 0.30
N LYS A 98 -32.37 21.83 1.29
CA LYS A 98 -33.62 22.44 1.75
C LYS A 98 -33.34 23.64 2.65
N ALA A 99 -34.20 24.65 2.60
CA ALA A 99 -34.08 25.82 3.47
C ALA A 99 -34.25 25.42 4.94
N ASN A 100 -33.13 25.37 5.67
CA ASN A 100 -33.07 24.99 7.08
C ASN A 100 -32.20 25.94 7.91
N GLY A 101 -31.95 27.16 7.42
CA GLY A 101 -31.16 28.19 8.09
C GLY A 101 -29.63 27.99 8.01
N ILE A 102 -29.16 26.87 7.48
CA ILE A 102 -27.75 26.60 7.19
C ILE A 102 -27.52 26.89 5.70
N ASN A 103 -26.37 27.42 5.30
CA ASN A 103 -26.02 27.64 3.89
C ASN A 103 -24.72 26.91 3.57
N LEU A 104 -24.79 25.83 2.80
CA LEU A 104 -23.63 25.03 2.44
C LEU A 104 -22.79 25.74 1.38
N LYS A 105 -21.47 25.78 1.57
CA LYS A 105 -20.54 26.25 0.55
C LYS A 105 -19.82 25.08 -0.11
N ALA A 106 -19.32 25.30 -1.32
CA ALA A 106 -18.59 24.28 -2.07
C ALA A 106 -17.29 23.85 -1.38
N GLU A 107 -16.66 24.74 -0.61
CA GLU A 107 -15.46 24.47 0.19
C GLU A 107 -15.72 23.51 1.36
N ASP A 108 -16.97 23.39 1.82
CA ASP A 108 -17.37 22.54 2.94
C ASP A 108 -17.61 21.08 2.52
N ILE A 109 -17.61 20.78 1.21
CA ILE A 109 -18.08 19.51 0.66
C ILE A 109 -17.00 18.90 -0.24
N VAL A 110 -16.59 17.67 0.09
CA VAL A 110 -15.77 16.83 -0.79
C VAL A 110 -16.60 15.66 -1.28
N VAL A 111 -16.66 15.48 -2.61
CA VAL A 111 -17.39 14.38 -3.26
C VAL A 111 -16.41 13.42 -3.91
N SER A 112 -16.49 12.14 -3.55
CA SER A 112 -15.71 11.06 -4.16
C SER A 112 -16.61 10.21 -5.07
N ASN A 113 -16.34 10.22 -6.37
CA ASN A 113 -17.06 9.38 -7.35
C ASN A 113 -16.23 8.13 -7.66
N VAL A 114 -16.59 6.98 -7.10
CA VAL A 114 -15.83 5.72 -7.25
C VAL A 114 -16.52 4.79 -8.24
N LYS A 115 -15.82 4.40 -9.32
CA LYS A 115 -16.28 3.36 -10.27
C LYS A 115 -15.43 2.09 -10.14
N ILE A 116 -16.04 1.03 -9.61
CA ILE A 116 -15.45 -0.31 -9.57
C ILE A 116 -15.95 -1.09 -10.80
N ASP A 117 -15.05 -1.42 -11.71
CA ASP A 117 -15.35 -2.16 -12.93
C ASP A 117 -14.62 -3.51 -12.88
N LEU A 118 -15.40 -4.58 -12.66
CA LEU A 118 -14.90 -5.96 -12.56
C LEU A 118 -14.92 -6.67 -13.91
N THR A 119 -15.58 -6.09 -14.92
CA THR A 119 -15.69 -6.64 -16.27
C THR A 119 -14.67 -5.96 -17.17
N ARG A 120 -13.41 -6.31 -16.98
CA ARG A 120 -12.38 -5.95 -17.95
C ARG A 120 -12.69 -6.69 -19.25
N GLY A 121 -13.03 -5.95 -20.31
CA GLY A 121 -12.71 -6.43 -21.66
C GLY A 121 -11.21 -6.79 -21.79
N LYS A 122 -10.68 -6.92 -23.00
CA LYS A 122 -9.28 -7.38 -23.25
C LYS A 122 -8.13 -6.48 -22.74
N HIS A 123 -8.38 -5.47 -21.89
CA HIS A 123 -7.38 -4.49 -21.46
C HIS A 123 -6.67 -4.84 -20.15
N ASN A 124 -5.40 -4.43 -20.07
CA ASN A 124 -4.44 -4.79 -19.03
C ASN A 124 -4.76 -4.14 -17.66
N PRO A 125 -4.82 -4.93 -16.55
CA PRO A 125 -4.92 -4.52 -15.14
C PRO A 125 -4.22 -3.22 -14.74
N LEU A 126 -3.08 -2.93 -15.35
CA LEU A 126 -2.14 -1.92 -14.89
C LEU A 126 -2.36 -0.52 -15.48
N GLU A 127 -3.21 -0.35 -16.50
CA GLU A 127 -3.41 0.96 -17.16
C GLU A 127 -4.15 1.99 -16.27
N ARG A 128 -4.84 1.56 -15.21
CA ARG A 128 -5.65 2.44 -14.36
C ARG A 128 -4.92 3.06 -13.16
N TYR A 129 -3.72 2.58 -12.81
CA TYR A 129 -2.96 3.10 -11.65
C TYR A 129 -2.32 4.48 -11.87
N GLN A 130 -2.61 5.17 -12.99
CA GLN A 130 -2.15 6.54 -13.21
C GLN A 130 -3.09 7.63 -12.71
N ASN A 131 -4.31 7.33 -12.25
CA ASN A 131 -5.21 8.35 -11.69
C ASN A 131 -6.06 7.74 -10.59
N ASN A 132 -5.66 7.94 -9.33
CA ASN A 132 -6.55 8.17 -8.19
C ASN A 132 -5.72 8.48 -6.95
N ALA A 133 -5.81 9.73 -6.50
CA ALA A 133 -5.37 10.17 -5.19
C ALA A 133 -6.44 9.79 -4.16
N LEU A 134 -6.07 9.05 -3.11
CA LEU A 134 -6.84 9.00 -1.87
C LEU A 134 -5.88 9.04 -0.67
N VAL A 135 -6.29 9.84 0.30
CA VAL A 135 -5.55 10.41 1.42
C VAL A 135 -5.56 9.45 2.61
N PHE A 136 -4.43 9.31 3.30
CA PHE A 136 -4.32 8.67 4.62
C PHE A 136 -3.36 9.49 5.49
N GLY A 137 -3.78 10.73 5.78
CA GLY A 137 -2.96 11.83 6.28
C GLY A 137 -2.31 11.64 7.65
N ASP A 138 -2.74 10.66 8.45
CA ASP A 138 -2.42 10.68 9.89
C ASP A 138 -1.75 9.43 10.46
N PHE A 139 -1.16 8.64 9.58
CA PHE A 139 -0.14 7.68 10.01
C PHE A 139 1.28 8.31 9.93
N LEU A 140 1.45 9.39 9.18
CA LEU A 140 2.71 9.76 8.52
C LEU A 140 3.79 10.44 9.39
N LYS A 141 3.46 11.08 10.52
CA LYS A 141 4.51 11.66 11.39
C LYS A 141 5.09 10.66 12.41
N THR A 142 4.32 9.67 12.84
CA THR A 142 4.83 8.56 13.67
C THR A 142 5.50 7.47 12.81
N LEU A 143 5.14 7.38 11.52
CA LEU A 143 5.73 6.45 10.55
C LEU A 143 7.17 6.74 10.17
N VAL A 144 7.51 8.01 9.99
CA VAL A 144 8.80 8.42 9.40
C VAL A 144 9.97 8.10 10.33
N HIS A 145 9.72 7.78 11.60
CA HIS A 145 10.75 7.25 12.50
C HIS A 145 10.64 5.73 12.78
N TRP A 146 9.59 5.04 12.32
CA TRP A 146 9.26 3.66 12.73
C TRP A 146 8.84 2.68 11.61
N LEU A 147 8.81 3.09 10.35
CA LEU A 147 8.28 2.23 9.27
C LEU A 147 9.02 2.35 7.93
N ASP A 148 10.28 2.76 7.97
CA ASP A 148 11.23 2.37 6.93
C ASP A 148 11.90 1.07 7.34
N THR A 149 11.57 -0.01 6.61
CA THR A 149 12.33 -1.27 6.60
C THR A 149 12.36 -2.12 7.87
N GLU A 150 11.57 -1.85 8.92
CA GLU A 150 11.31 -2.89 9.95
C GLU A 150 9.96 -3.56 9.73
N VAL A 151 8.83 -2.87 9.54
CA VAL A 151 7.53 -3.57 9.46
C VAL A 151 7.30 -4.37 8.16
N ALA A 152 8.10 -4.16 7.10
CA ALA A 152 8.09 -5.07 5.93
C ALA A 152 9.15 -6.18 6.03
N VAL A 153 10.17 -5.98 6.86
CA VAL A 153 11.37 -6.83 6.94
C VAL A 153 11.33 -7.75 8.16
N THR A 154 10.61 -7.36 9.21
CA THR A 154 10.30 -8.18 10.38
C THR A 154 9.09 -9.10 10.10
N PHE A 155 8.33 -8.88 9.01
CA PHE A 155 7.05 -9.55 8.74
C PHE A 155 7.09 -10.65 7.68
N LEU A 156 8.26 -11.19 7.38
CA LEU A 156 8.41 -12.43 6.64
C LEU A 156 9.40 -13.35 7.37
N HIS A 157 9.19 -13.54 8.66
CA HIS A 157 9.69 -14.70 9.37
C HIS A 157 8.46 -15.45 9.91
N GLY A 158 8.28 -16.71 9.48
CA GLY A 158 7.48 -17.68 10.23
C GLY A 158 5.95 -17.53 10.27
N TYR A 159 5.29 -17.00 9.23
CA TYR A 159 3.82 -17.01 9.25
C TYR A 159 3.23 -18.39 8.97
N VAL A 160 3.78 -19.16 8.04
CA VAL A 160 3.22 -20.50 7.81
C VAL A 160 3.52 -21.44 8.98
N THR A 161 4.63 -21.22 9.69
CA THR A 161 4.98 -21.98 10.90
C THR A 161 4.15 -21.58 12.13
N SER A 162 3.50 -20.41 12.12
CA SER A 162 2.55 -19.96 13.15
C SER A 162 1.08 -20.22 12.79
N ILE A 163 0.81 -20.83 11.62
CA ILE A 163 -0.53 -21.27 11.23
C ILE A 163 -0.75 -22.71 11.69
N SER A 164 -1.84 -22.90 12.42
CA SER A 164 -2.30 -24.20 12.88
C SER A 164 -3.07 -24.93 11.76
N PHE A 165 -2.73 -26.21 11.57
CA PHE A 165 -3.34 -27.10 10.58
C PHE A 165 -4.01 -28.32 11.24
N PHE A 166 -4.97 -28.93 10.54
CA PHE A 166 -5.58 -30.20 10.93
C PHE A 166 -5.60 -31.17 9.73
N LYS A 167 -5.55 -32.48 10.00
CA LYS A 167 -5.52 -33.52 8.94
C LYS A 167 -6.88 -33.67 8.26
N ASP A 168 -7.87 -34.12 9.03
CA ASP A 168 -9.21 -34.46 8.54
C ASP A 168 -10.29 -33.75 9.34
N TYR A 169 -11.52 -33.72 8.81
CA TYR A 169 -12.65 -33.02 9.45
C TYR A 169 -12.92 -33.46 10.89
N TYR A 170 -12.70 -34.75 11.19
CA TYR A 170 -12.88 -35.34 12.51
C TYR A 170 -11.67 -35.17 13.44
N SER A 171 -10.57 -34.58 12.96
CA SER A 171 -9.39 -34.32 13.79
C SER A 171 -9.72 -33.28 14.86
N GLU A 172 -9.46 -33.63 16.13
CA GLU A 172 -9.52 -32.69 17.26
C GLU A 172 -8.15 -32.10 17.58
N GLU A 173 -7.09 -32.67 17.01
CA GLU A 173 -5.72 -32.17 17.14
C GLU A 173 -5.37 -31.20 16.03
N LYS A 174 -4.61 -30.16 16.40
CA LYS A 174 -3.98 -29.21 15.49
C LYS A 174 -2.45 -29.33 15.58
N PHE A 175 -1.77 -29.04 14.49
CA PHE A 175 -0.31 -29.09 14.38
C PHE A 175 0.20 -28.00 13.44
N ASN A 176 1.48 -27.63 13.58
CA ASN A 176 2.14 -26.69 12.68
C ASN A 176 2.99 -27.45 11.66
N ILE A 177 3.11 -26.91 10.45
CA ILE A 177 3.96 -27.47 9.40
C ILE A 177 5.28 -26.69 9.42
N THR A 178 6.39 -27.40 9.59
CA THR A 178 7.76 -26.85 9.60
C THR A 178 8.37 -26.91 8.20
N ASP A 179 9.20 -25.90 7.86
CA ASP A 179 9.74 -25.65 6.51
C ASP A 179 10.48 -26.86 5.89
N ASP A 180 11.07 -27.73 6.71
CA ASP A 180 11.76 -28.95 6.30
C ASP A 180 10.84 -30.00 5.65
N ARG A 181 9.53 -29.94 5.91
CA ARG A 181 8.55 -30.96 5.48
C ARG A 181 7.75 -30.60 4.22
N ILE A 182 8.05 -29.45 3.61
CA ILE A 182 7.11 -28.83 2.66
C ILE A 182 7.56 -28.99 1.20
N SER A 183 8.64 -28.32 0.80
CA SER A 183 9.19 -28.41 -0.55
C SER A 183 10.51 -27.64 -0.60
N HIS A 184 11.53 -28.27 -1.19
CA HIS A 184 12.82 -27.62 -1.47
C HIS A 184 12.74 -26.51 -2.51
N LEU A 185 11.59 -26.33 -3.17
CA LEU A 185 11.35 -25.23 -4.12
C LEU A 185 10.87 -23.95 -3.44
N LEU A 186 10.56 -23.99 -2.15
CA LEU A 186 10.19 -22.78 -1.40
C LEU A 186 11.44 -21.96 -1.05
N PRO A 187 11.31 -20.62 -0.95
CA PRO A 187 12.41 -19.76 -0.55
C PRO A 187 12.98 -20.14 0.82
N ALA A 188 14.30 -20.29 0.92
CA ALA A 188 14.98 -20.58 2.19
C ALA A 188 15.03 -19.38 3.16
N CYS A 189 14.83 -18.17 2.64
CA CYS A 189 14.67 -16.95 3.42
C CYS A 189 13.45 -16.21 2.89
N CYS A 190 12.58 -15.78 3.79
CA CYS A 190 11.40 -15.02 3.41
C CYS A 190 11.63 -13.50 3.52
N GLN A 191 12.77 -13.05 4.05
CA GLN A 191 13.05 -11.64 4.29
C GLN A 191 13.91 -11.02 3.19
N ASP A 192 13.38 -9.96 2.56
CA ASP A 192 14.10 -9.09 1.63
C ASP A 192 14.29 -7.69 2.23
N ARG A 193 15.51 -7.12 2.10
CA ARG A 193 15.79 -5.71 2.44
C ARG A 193 16.18 -4.96 1.17
N ILE A 194 15.38 -3.97 0.78
CA ILE A 194 15.60 -3.16 -0.43
C ILE A 194 15.82 -1.71 -0.03
N VAL A 195 17.02 -1.18 -0.31
CA VAL A 195 17.37 0.23 -0.09
C VAL A 195 17.22 0.98 -1.42
N ARG A 196 16.46 2.08 -1.41
CA ARG A 196 16.30 2.96 -2.58
C ARG A 196 16.74 4.38 -2.22
N VAL A 197 17.60 4.95 -3.05
CA VAL A 197 18.14 6.31 -2.87
C VAL A 197 17.61 7.22 -3.98
N TYR A 198 17.22 8.43 -3.61
CA TYR A 198 16.67 9.44 -4.53
C TYR A 198 17.44 10.75 -4.37
N ALA A 199 17.80 11.39 -5.49
CA ALA A 199 18.33 12.74 -5.47
C ALA A 199 17.18 13.74 -5.62
N LYS A 200 17.12 14.76 -4.74
CA LYS A 200 16.12 15.84 -4.84
C LYS A 200 16.37 16.77 -6.03
N LYS A 201 17.62 16.86 -6.49
CA LYS A 201 18.03 17.70 -7.61
C LYS A 201 18.67 16.85 -8.71
N PRO A 202 18.38 17.12 -9.99
CA PRO A 202 18.90 16.32 -11.10
C PRO A 202 20.43 16.37 -11.19
N GLU A 203 21.05 17.53 -10.95
CA GLU A 203 22.50 17.72 -11.02
C GLU A 203 23.29 16.92 -9.97
N LEU A 204 22.61 16.44 -8.91
CA LEU A 204 23.22 15.64 -7.85
C LEU A 204 23.08 14.13 -8.07
N VAL A 205 22.37 13.70 -9.11
CA VAL A 205 22.06 12.27 -9.35
C VAL A 205 23.33 11.43 -9.48
N GLU A 206 24.33 11.93 -10.20
CA GLU A 206 25.59 11.20 -10.41
C GLU A 206 26.39 11.06 -9.12
N ALA A 207 26.60 12.16 -8.40
CA ALA A 207 27.30 12.16 -7.12
C ALA A 207 26.62 11.27 -6.07
N VAL A 208 25.29 11.28 -6.01
CA VAL A 208 24.52 10.40 -5.11
C VAL A 208 24.65 8.93 -5.51
N SER A 209 24.63 8.63 -6.82
CA SER A 209 24.83 7.27 -7.32
C SER A 209 26.21 6.73 -6.95
N GLU A 210 27.26 7.52 -7.17
CA GLU A 210 28.64 7.14 -6.85
C GLU A 210 28.82 6.93 -5.34
N ALA A 211 28.32 7.87 -4.52
CA ALA A 211 28.35 7.73 -3.06
C ALA A 211 27.64 6.46 -2.58
N PHE A 212 26.51 6.11 -3.20
CA PHE A 212 25.77 4.90 -2.86
C PHE A 212 26.49 3.62 -3.30
N GLU A 213 27.14 3.62 -4.45
CA GLU A 213 27.99 2.51 -4.91
C GLU A 213 29.21 2.32 -3.97
N ASN A 214 29.85 3.40 -3.57
CA ASN A 214 30.98 3.37 -2.64
C ASN A 214 30.57 2.84 -1.26
N LEU A 215 29.35 3.17 -0.80
CA LEU A 215 28.79 2.61 0.43
C LEU A 215 28.62 1.09 0.32
N GLN A 216 28.10 0.58 -0.80
CA GLN A 216 27.92 -0.87 -1.01
C GLN A 216 29.27 -1.60 -1.02
N LEU A 217 30.27 -1.06 -1.70
CA LEU A 217 31.63 -1.61 -1.70
C LEU A 217 32.22 -1.63 -0.29
N LYS A 218 32.03 -0.57 0.50
CA LYS A 218 32.52 -0.50 1.88
C LYS A 218 31.82 -1.48 2.81
N MET A 219 30.51 -1.67 2.65
CA MET A 219 29.71 -2.53 3.52
C MET A 219 29.79 -4.01 3.15
N TYR A 220 29.81 -4.34 1.86
CA TYR A 220 29.63 -5.70 1.36
C TYR A 220 30.77 -6.19 0.45
N GLY A 221 31.74 -5.33 0.12
CA GLY A 221 32.86 -5.69 -0.77
C GLY A 221 32.48 -5.87 -2.24
N VAL A 222 31.22 -5.70 -2.61
CA VAL A 222 30.70 -5.92 -3.97
C VAL A 222 29.61 -4.92 -4.32
N LYS A 223 29.53 -4.53 -5.59
CA LYS A 223 28.39 -3.77 -6.13
C LYS A 223 27.24 -4.75 -6.38
N THR A 224 26.15 -4.64 -5.64
CA THR A 224 25.02 -5.60 -5.68
C THR A 224 23.85 -5.12 -6.55
N GLN A 225 24.07 -4.14 -7.44
CA GLN A 225 22.98 -3.48 -8.16
C GLN A 225 22.45 -4.34 -9.32
N VAL A 226 21.23 -4.89 -9.17
CA VAL A 226 20.53 -5.64 -10.26
C VAL A 226 19.72 -4.70 -11.16
N HIS A 227 19.36 -3.51 -10.67
CA HIS A 227 18.59 -2.50 -11.39
C HIS A 227 19.28 -1.13 -11.29
N GLU A 228 20.44 -0.99 -11.92
CA GLU A 228 21.14 0.29 -11.96
C GLU A 228 20.29 1.38 -12.65
N THR A 229 20.49 2.63 -12.25
CA THR A 229 19.93 3.77 -12.98
C THR A 229 20.41 3.73 -14.43
N PRO A 230 19.51 3.60 -15.43
CA PRO A 230 19.92 3.49 -16.83
C PRO A 230 20.79 4.68 -17.25
N GLU A 231 21.87 4.43 -18.00
CA GLU A 231 22.83 5.48 -18.40
C GLU A 231 22.15 6.69 -19.07
N LYS A 232 21.10 6.46 -19.87
CA LYS A 232 20.33 7.52 -20.53
C LYS A 232 19.67 8.50 -19.54
N LYS A 233 19.41 8.09 -18.30
CA LYS A 233 18.89 8.97 -17.25
C LYS A 233 20.00 9.67 -16.48
N ARG A 234 21.19 9.06 -16.36
CA ARG A 234 22.38 9.70 -15.77
C ARG A 234 22.81 10.91 -16.63
N ARG A 235 22.75 10.79 -17.96
CA ARG A 235 23.18 11.82 -18.93
C ARG A 235 22.15 12.91 -19.26
N ARG A 236 20.95 12.89 -18.66
CA ARG A 236 19.88 13.88 -18.89
C ARG A 236 19.80 14.95 -17.80
N ALA A 237 20.67 14.86 -16.80
CA ALA A 237 20.91 15.92 -15.82
C ALA A 237 21.73 17.05 -16.45
#